data_AF-A0A6S7LPI7-F1
#
_entry.id   AF-A0A6S7LPI7-F1
#
_cell.length_a   1.000
_cell.length_b   1.000
_cell.length_c   1.000
_cell.angle_alpha   90.00
_cell.angle_beta   90.00
_cell.angle_gamma   90.00
#
_symmetry.space_group_name_H-M   'P 1'
#
loop_
_entity.id
_entity.type
_entity.pdbx_description
1 polymer ?
#
loop_
_entity_poly.entity_id
_entity_poly.type
_entity_poly.pdbx_seq_one_letter_code
_entity_poly.pdbx_strand_id
1 'polypeptide(L)'
;MFSEKTADVSAGMQLMMQRLSVVTTKEGVSRGLSFKPRSDDVFVVTPPKCGTTWMQQILHQLRSGGDMSFEDIYDVVPFIELAYDTEIDLEAEHKYQPR
;
A
#
# COMPACT_ATOMS: atom_id res chain seq x y z
N MET A 1 -2.84 -33.83 15.19
CA MET A 1 -1.50 -33.22 15.24
C MET A 1 -1.14 -32.85 13.81
N PHE A 2 -1.59 -31.68 13.36
CA PHE A 2 -1.23 -31.19 12.02
C PHE A 2 0.19 -30.67 12.13
N SER A 3 1.13 -31.43 11.58
CA SER A 3 2.52 -31.00 11.44
C SER A 3 2.53 -29.74 10.58
N GLU A 4 2.90 -28.60 11.17
CA GLU A 4 3.35 -27.44 10.41
C GLU A 4 4.54 -27.89 9.56
N LYS A 5 4.29 -28.13 8.27
CA LYS A 5 5.38 -28.13 7.30
C LYS A 5 5.81 -26.68 7.18
N THR A 6 6.88 -26.30 7.89
CA THR A 6 7.67 -25.12 7.52
C THR A 6 8.07 -25.31 6.06
N ALA A 7 7.44 -24.56 5.16
CA ALA A 7 7.78 -24.59 3.75
C ALA A 7 9.25 -24.18 3.60
N ASP A 8 10.04 -25.00 2.89
CA ASP A 8 11.39 -24.64 2.50
C ASP A 8 11.31 -23.40 1.59
N VAL A 9 11.66 -22.23 2.15
CA VAL A 9 11.55 -20.95 1.46
C VAL A 9 12.64 -20.92 0.39
N SER A 10 12.27 -20.89 -0.89
CA SER A 10 13.22 -20.91 -2.00
C SER A 10 14.22 -19.75 -1.92
N ALA A 11 15.42 -19.92 -2.48
CA ALA A 11 16.43 -18.85 -2.53
C ALA A 11 15.90 -17.54 -3.15
N GLY A 12 15.01 -17.65 -4.15
CA GLY A 12 14.34 -16.49 -4.74
C GLY A 12 13.39 -15.79 -3.77
N MET A 13 12.66 -16.56 -2.96
CA MET A 13 11.79 -16.01 -1.93
C MET A 13 12.59 -15.38 -0.77
N GLN A 14 13.70 -15.99 -0.38
CA GLN A 14 14.62 -15.41 0.60
C GLN A 14 15.17 -14.06 0.12
N LEU A 15 15.59 -13.99 -1.15
CA LEU A 15 16.06 -12.74 -1.75
C LEU A 15 14.96 -11.69 -1.85
N MET A 16 13.73 -12.08 -2.21
CA MET A 16 12.57 -11.18 -2.20
C MET A 16 12.33 -10.62 -0.80
N MET A 17 12.28 -11.47 0.23
CA MET A 17 12.07 -11.05 1.61
C MET A 17 13.18 -10.12 2.09
N GLN A 18 14.44 -10.41 1.75
CA GLN A 18 15.56 -9.53 2.06
C GLN A 18 15.39 -8.15 1.41
N ARG A 19 14.96 -8.08 0.14
CA ARG A 19 14.74 -6.81 -0.58
C ARG A 19 13.56 -6.02 -0.02
N LEU A 20 12.47 -6.70 0.31
CA LEU A 20 11.28 -6.05 0.87
C LEU A 20 11.47 -5.61 2.32
N SER A 21 12.46 -6.17 3.03
CA SER A 21 12.67 -5.88 4.46
C SER A 21 12.83 -4.39 4.79
N VAL A 22 13.25 -3.58 3.82
CA VAL A 22 13.40 -2.12 4.00
C VAL A 22 12.08 -1.36 3.90
N VAL A 23 11.05 -1.93 3.28
CA VAL A 23 9.70 -1.32 3.15
C VAL A 23 8.60 -2.11 3.88
N THR A 24 8.97 -3.21 4.54
CA THR A 24 8.06 -4.03 5.34
C THR A 24 8.62 -4.24 6.74
N THR A 25 9.14 -3.18 7.37
CA THR A 25 9.63 -3.28 8.74
C THR A 25 8.47 -3.67 9.66
N LYS A 26 8.76 -4.37 10.76
CA LYS A 26 7.70 -4.74 11.72
C LYS A 26 7.00 -3.51 12.29
N GLU A 27 7.74 -2.43 12.50
CA GLU A 27 7.19 -1.16 12.96
C GLU A 27 6.30 -0.53 11.89
N GLY A 28 6.79 -0.40 10.66
CA GLY A 28 6.04 0.21 9.56
C GLY A 28 4.72 -0.50 9.29
N VAL A 29 4.76 -1.83 9.19
CA VAL A 29 3.55 -2.65 9.05
C VAL A 29 2.61 -2.47 10.25
N SER A 30 3.13 -2.48 11.48
CA SER A 30 2.30 -2.27 12.68
C SER A 30 1.63 -0.89 12.71
N ARG A 31 2.32 0.15 12.25
CA ARG A 31 1.79 1.52 12.17
C ARG A 31 0.73 1.63 11.09
N GLY A 32 0.99 1.11 9.89
CA GLY A 32 0.02 1.07 8.81
C GLY A 32 -1.27 0.34 9.20
N LEU A 33 -1.15 -0.83 9.83
CA LEU A 33 -2.32 -1.59 10.33
C LEU A 33 -3.07 -0.89 11.48
N SER A 34 -2.47 0.12 12.12
CA SER A 34 -3.12 0.93 13.16
C SER A 34 -3.86 2.14 12.61
N PHE A 35 -3.84 2.36 11.29
CA PHE A 35 -4.55 3.44 10.59
C PHE A 35 -6.02 3.54 11.01
N LYS A 36 -6.53 4.77 11.11
CA LYS A 36 -7.91 5.07 11.52
C LYS A 36 -8.67 5.70 10.35
N PRO A 37 -9.47 4.91 9.62
CA PRO A 37 -10.22 5.43 8.49
C PRO A 37 -11.15 6.58 8.88
N ARG A 38 -11.20 7.60 8.03
CA ARG A 38 -12.17 8.69 8.04
C ARG A 38 -13.37 8.31 7.17
N SER A 39 -14.47 9.04 7.33
CA SER A 39 -15.73 8.73 6.62
C SER A 39 -15.66 8.96 5.10
N ASP A 40 -14.68 9.73 4.65
CA ASP A 40 -14.43 10.12 3.26
C ASP A 40 -13.30 9.31 2.59
N ASP A 41 -12.69 8.34 3.27
CA ASP A 41 -11.63 7.50 2.71
C ASP A 41 -12.20 6.43 1.75
N VAL A 42 -11.53 6.24 0.60
CA VAL A 42 -11.86 5.18 -0.37
C VAL A 42 -10.71 4.18 -0.50
N PHE A 43 -11.01 2.89 -0.28
CA PHE A 43 -10.02 1.82 -0.36
C PHE A 43 -10.09 1.05 -1.68
N VAL A 44 -8.94 0.89 -2.33
CA VAL A 44 -8.78 -0.04 -3.47
C VAL A 44 -8.33 -1.40 -2.94
N VAL A 45 -9.25 -2.37 -2.93
CA VAL A 45 -8.98 -3.71 -2.39
C VAL A 45 -9.11 -4.75 -3.50
N THR A 46 -7.97 -5.34 -3.89
CA THR A 46 -7.94 -6.41 -4.88
C THR A 46 -6.89 -7.46 -4.50
N PRO A 47 -7.05 -8.73 -4.91
CA PRO A 47 -5.95 -9.69 -4.79
C PRO A 47 -4.72 -9.24 -5.59
N PRO A 48 -3.50 -9.65 -5.20
CA PRO A 48 -2.29 -9.27 -5.91
C PRO A 48 -2.39 -9.59 -7.40
N LYS A 49 -2.04 -8.59 -8.23
CA LYS A 49 -2.03 -8.67 -9.71
C LYS A 49 -3.42 -8.75 -10.37
N CYS A 50 -4.49 -8.50 -9.63
CA CYS A 50 -5.86 -8.36 -10.17
C CYS A 50 -6.24 -6.90 -10.50
N GLY A 51 -5.28 -6.07 -10.90
CA GLY A 51 -5.56 -4.72 -11.41
C GLY A 51 -5.57 -3.59 -10.37
N THR A 52 -4.90 -3.74 -9.22
CA THR A 52 -4.80 -2.69 -8.17
C THR A 52 -4.32 -1.35 -8.77
N THR A 53 -3.20 -1.36 -9.50
CA THR A 53 -2.62 -0.14 -10.11
C THR A 53 -3.57 0.52 -11.12
N TRP A 54 -4.33 -0.29 -11.87
CA TRP A 54 -5.28 0.24 -12.84
C TRP A 54 -6.45 0.95 -12.15
N MET A 55 -6.98 0.35 -11.08
CA MET A 55 -8.02 0.96 -10.25
C MET A 55 -7.55 2.22 -9.53
N GLN A 56 -6.33 2.20 -8.97
CA GLN A 56 -5.73 3.37 -8.33
C GLN A 56 -5.69 4.56 -9.29
N GLN A 57 -5.22 4.35 -10.53
CA GLN A 57 -5.17 5.44 -11.51
C GLN A 57 -6.56 5.95 -11.89
N ILE A 58 -7.50 5.07 -12.26
CA ILE A 58 -8.85 5.51 -12.67
C ILE A 58 -9.50 6.35 -11.56
N LEU A 59 -9.46 5.87 -10.32
CA LEU A 59 -10.11 6.54 -9.19
C LEU A 59 -9.40 7.85 -8.82
N HIS A 60 -8.06 7.90 -8.89
CA HIS A 60 -7.32 9.13 -8.66
C HIS A 60 -7.65 10.19 -9.72
N GLN A 61 -7.74 9.82 -10.98
CA GLN A 61 -8.12 10.75 -12.05
C GLN A 61 -9.56 11.27 -11.88
N LEU A 62 -10.49 10.40 -11.47
CA LEU A 62 -11.87 10.81 -11.21
C LEU A 62 -11.98 11.80 -10.04
N ARG A 63 -11.29 11.55 -8.92
CA ARG A 63 -11.38 12.42 -7.72
C ARG A 63 -10.63 13.74 -7.89
N SER A 64 -9.56 13.76 -8.69
CA SER A 64 -8.72 14.96 -8.90
C SER A 64 -9.18 15.83 -10.07
N GLY A 65 -10.12 15.34 -10.90
CA GLY A 65 -10.48 16.02 -12.14
C GLY A 65 -9.41 15.91 -13.23
N GLY A 66 -8.59 14.85 -13.18
CA GLY A 66 -7.53 14.59 -14.16
C GLY A 66 -6.17 15.20 -13.82
N ASP A 67 -5.90 15.50 -12.55
CA ASP A 67 -4.60 16.04 -12.15
C ASP A 67 -3.53 14.93 -12.22
N MET A 68 -2.39 15.26 -12.82
CA MET A 68 -1.24 14.39 -13.03
C MET A 68 0.02 14.97 -12.35
N SER A 69 -0.15 15.87 -11.37
CA SER A 69 0.95 16.47 -10.62
C SER A 69 1.53 15.54 -9.53
N PHE A 70 1.99 14.34 -9.93
CA PHE A 70 2.66 13.35 -9.08
C PHE A 70 3.66 12.54 -9.91
N GLU A 71 4.63 11.89 -9.25
CA GLU A 71 5.68 11.12 -9.94
C GLU A 71 5.26 9.65 -10.09
N ASP A 72 4.82 9.02 -9.01
CA ASP A 72 4.27 7.67 -9.00
C ASP A 72 2.84 7.66 -8.42
N ILE A 73 2.01 6.73 -8.89
CA ILE A 73 0.64 6.57 -8.37
C ILE A 73 0.63 6.23 -6.87
N TYR A 74 1.70 5.59 -6.36
CA TYR A 74 1.82 5.26 -4.94
C TYR A 74 2.03 6.50 -4.05
N ASP A 75 2.48 7.64 -4.60
CA ASP A 75 2.63 8.89 -3.85
C ASP A 75 1.26 9.47 -3.46
N VAL A 76 0.23 9.19 -4.25
CA VAL A 76 -1.11 9.78 -4.13
C VAL A 76 -2.20 8.75 -3.84
N VAL A 77 -1.88 7.46 -3.94
CA VAL A 77 -2.72 6.32 -3.53
C VAL A 77 -1.81 5.21 -2.94
N PRO A 78 -1.32 5.40 -1.69
CA PRO A 78 -0.31 4.53 -1.09
C PRO A 78 -0.86 3.17 -0.63
N PHE A 79 0.05 2.20 -0.45
CA PHE A 79 -0.23 0.99 0.32
C PHE A 79 -0.13 1.31 1.81
N ILE A 80 -1.24 1.12 2.54
CA ILE A 80 -1.38 1.53 3.95
C ILE A 80 -0.32 0.88 4.83
N GLU A 81 -0.05 -0.40 4.63
CA GLU A 81 0.90 -1.18 5.39
C GLU A 81 2.37 -0.82 5.13
N LEU A 82 2.66 -0.12 4.02
CA LEU A 82 4.02 0.27 3.63
C LEU A 82 4.28 1.77 3.84
N ALA A 83 3.21 2.57 4.02
CA ALA A 83 3.26 4.02 4.00
C ALA A 83 4.32 4.61 4.95
N TYR A 84 4.44 4.08 6.17
CA TYR A 84 5.42 4.57 7.14
C TYR A 84 6.87 4.37 6.66
N ASP A 85 7.20 3.19 6.14
CA ASP A 85 8.57 2.88 5.68
C ASP A 85 8.90 3.59 4.35
N THR A 86 7.88 4.01 3.60
CA THR A 86 8.01 4.84 2.39
C THR A 86 7.84 6.34 2.68
N GLU A 87 7.88 6.75 3.95
CA GLU A 87 7.80 8.16 4.39
C GLU A 87 6.52 8.90 3.96
N ILE A 88 5.41 8.16 3.79
CA ILE A 88 4.10 8.71 3.45
C ILE A 88 3.25 8.86 4.73
N ASP A 89 2.81 10.08 5.00
CA ASP A 89 1.89 10.39 6.10
C ASP A 89 0.43 10.16 5.66
N LEU A 90 -0.17 9.06 6.15
CA LEU A 90 -1.58 8.71 5.87
C LEU A 90 -2.59 9.69 6.50
N GLU A 91 -2.17 10.49 7.48
CA GLU A 91 -3.04 11.45 8.16
C GLU A 91 -2.94 12.87 7.57
N ALA A 92 -2.03 13.09 6.62
CA ALA A 92 -1.90 14.37 5.94
C ALA A 92 -3.20 14.76 5.23
N GLU A 93 -3.41 16.08 5.08
CA GLU A 93 -4.54 16.60 4.33
C GLU A 93 -4.39 16.30 2.84
N HIS A 94 -5.46 15.74 2.25
CA HIS A 94 -5.47 15.43 0.82
C HIS A 94 -5.85 16.68 0.02
N LYS A 95 -5.18 16.87 -1.12
CA LYS A 95 -5.49 17.96 -2.07
C LYS A 95 -6.89 17.82 -2.70
N TYR A 96 -7.44 16.60 -2.75
CA TYR A 96 -8.72 16.28 -3.38
C TYR A 96 -9.61 15.44 -2.48
N GLN A 97 -10.89 15.40 -2.83
CA GLN A 97 -11.94 14.64 -2.14
C GLN A 97 -12.74 13.79 -3.15
N PRO A 98 -13.17 12.56 -2.80
CA PRO A 98 -12.91 11.83 -1.55
C PRO A 98 -11.43 11.48 -1.33
N ARG A 99 -11.07 11.08 -0.11
CA ARG A 99 -9.70 10.75 0.29
C ARG A 99 -9.21 9.41 -0.25
#